data_AF-A0A7G8IX67-F1
#
_entry.id   AF-A0A7G8IX67-F1
#
_cell.length_a   1.000
_cell.length_b   1.000
_cell.length_c   1.000
_cell.angle_alpha   90.00
_cell.angle_beta   90.00
_cell.angle_gamma   90.00
#
_symmetry.space_group_name_H-M   'P 1'
#
loop_
_entity.id
_entity.type
_entity.pdbx_description
1 polymer ?
#
loop_
_entity_poly.entity_id
_entity_poly.type
_entity_poly.pdbx_seq_one_letter_code
_entity_poly.pdbx_strand_id
1 'polypeptide(L)'
;MAAAPYLVALALIEQEGKRALPLAGRSLSAEAAAAEQPTQVAHSLALELLLRLWQRSDGGPLRRACGVESLLLVELPMECLPEDLPRLKADWLNSGDTEAFQASLQAICGRAWTISIAKFEAVALSAWPA
;
A
#
# COMPACT_ATOMS: atom_id res chain seq x y z
N MET A 1 0.75 25.46 8.75
CA MET A 1 -0.32 24.46 8.56
C MET A 1 0.39 23.16 8.24
N ALA A 2 0.22 22.10 9.04
CA ALA A 2 0.81 20.80 8.68
C ALA A 2 0.20 20.36 7.33
N ALA A 3 1.04 19.93 6.40
CA ALA A 3 0.55 19.37 5.14
C ALA A 3 -0.30 18.13 5.47
N ALA A 4 -1.46 17.99 4.82
CA ALA A 4 -2.31 16.85 5.07
C ALA A 4 -1.56 15.56 4.65
N PRO A 5 -1.59 14.50 5.47
CA PRO A 5 -0.88 13.27 5.17
C PRO A 5 -1.39 12.64 3.86
N TYR A 6 -0.51 11.90 3.20
CA TYR A 6 -0.80 11.22 1.96
C TYR A 6 -1.14 9.76 2.24
N LEU A 7 -2.29 9.30 1.76
CA LEU A 7 -2.65 7.89 1.85
C LEU A 7 -2.18 7.17 0.59
N VAL A 8 -1.38 6.12 0.76
CA VAL A 8 -0.84 5.31 -0.33
C VAL A 8 -1.32 3.87 -0.18
N ALA A 9 -1.99 3.36 -1.20
CA ALA A 9 -2.22 1.93 -1.38
C ALA A 9 -1.07 1.34 -2.21
N LEU A 10 -0.49 0.24 -1.74
CA LEU A 10 0.61 -0.44 -2.41
C LEU A 10 0.42 -1.95 -2.43
N ALA A 11 0.86 -2.57 -3.52
CA ALA A 11 0.76 -4.01 -3.72
C ALA A 11 2.15 -4.64 -3.94
N LEU A 12 2.56 -5.58 -3.09
CA LEU A 12 3.78 -6.36 -3.27
C LEU A 12 3.41 -7.63 -4.06
N ILE A 13 3.79 -7.65 -5.33
CA ILE A 13 3.44 -8.74 -6.23
C ILE A 13 4.65 -9.34 -6.92
N GLU A 14 4.48 -10.57 -7.38
CA GLU A 14 5.35 -11.23 -8.34
C GLU A 14 4.59 -11.52 -9.63
N GLN A 15 5.27 -11.35 -10.76
CA GLN A 15 4.78 -11.66 -12.09
C GLN A 15 5.95 -12.22 -12.91
N GLU A 16 5.81 -13.44 -13.43
CA GLU A 16 6.85 -14.12 -14.22
C GLU A 16 8.23 -14.16 -13.54
N GLY A 17 8.26 -14.38 -12.23
CA GLY A 17 9.51 -14.42 -11.44
C GLY A 17 10.14 -13.04 -11.19
N LYS A 18 9.46 -11.95 -11.54
CA LYS A 18 9.89 -10.57 -11.25
C LYS A 18 8.98 -9.93 -10.23
N ARG A 19 9.58 -9.23 -9.26
CA ARG A 19 8.86 -8.42 -8.27
C ARG A 19 8.34 -7.13 -8.92
N ALA A 20 7.18 -6.67 -8.48
CA ALA A 20 6.64 -5.37 -8.84
C ALA A 20 5.90 -4.76 -7.63
N LEU A 21 5.98 -3.43 -7.53
CA LEU A 21 5.28 -2.64 -6.50
C LEU A 21 4.36 -1.59 -7.14
N PRO A 22 3.18 -1.98 -7.67
CA PRO A 22 2.15 -1.03 -8.06
C PRO A 22 1.67 -0.24 -6.84
N LEU A 23 1.43 1.06 -7.05
CA LEU A 23 0.99 1.98 -6.01
C LEU A 23 -0.06 2.93 -6.57
N ALA A 24 -0.95 3.40 -5.70
CA ALA A 24 -1.88 4.51 -5.92
C ALA A 24 -1.90 5.36 -4.65
N GLY A 25 -2.06 6.68 -4.77
CA GLY A 25 -2.12 7.52 -3.58
C GLY A 25 -2.79 8.85 -3.82
N ARG A 26 -3.23 9.48 -2.73
CA ARG A 26 -3.82 10.82 -2.72
C ARG A 26 -3.68 11.48 -1.35
N SER A 27 -3.73 12.81 -1.34
CA SER A 27 -3.81 13.60 -0.11
C SER A 27 -5.12 13.32 0.63
N LEU A 28 -5.07 13.27 1.95
CA LEU A 28 -6.25 13.21 2.80
C LEU A 28 -6.86 14.60 3.01
N SER A 29 -8.17 14.67 3.15
CA SER A 29 -8.82 15.83 3.76
C SER A 29 -8.52 15.85 5.27
N ALA A 30 -8.67 17.01 5.92
CA ALA A 30 -8.49 17.10 7.37
C ALA A 30 -9.44 16.16 8.13
N GLU A 31 -10.68 16.01 7.64
CA GLU A 31 -11.67 15.10 8.21
C GLU A 31 -11.25 13.62 8.06
N ALA A 32 -10.79 13.21 6.88
CA ALA A 32 -10.33 11.84 6.65
C ALA A 32 -9.06 11.52 7.45
N ALA A 33 -8.16 12.50 7.62
CA ALA A 33 -6.96 12.35 8.45
C ALA A 33 -7.30 12.22 9.94
N ALA A 34 -8.35 12.90 10.41
CA ALA A 34 -8.79 12.85 11.82
C ALA A 34 -9.66 11.62 12.15
N ALA A 35 -10.25 10.96 11.13
CA ALA A 35 -11.03 9.75 11.32
C ALA A 35 -10.18 8.59 11.87
N GLU A 36 -10.81 7.68 12.62
CA GLU A 36 -10.16 6.46 13.12
C GLU A 36 -9.58 5.63 11.96
N GLN A 37 -10.34 5.52 10.87
CA GLN A 37 -9.90 4.94 9.61
C GLN A 37 -10.36 5.80 8.44
N PRO A 38 -9.53 6.01 7.42
CA PRO A 38 -9.90 6.77 6.22
C PRO A 38 -10.72 5.90 5.24
N THR A 39 -11.76 5.21 5.70
CA THR A 39 -12.43 4.08 5.00
C THR A 39 -12.84 4.39 3.57
N GLN A 40 -13.53 5.52 3.32
CA GLN A 40 -13.97 5.86 1.96
C GLN A 40 -12.78 6.08 1.02
N VAL A 41 -11.75 6.77 1.51
CA VAL A 41 -10.54 7.06 0.75
C VAL A 41 -9.75 5.76 0.52
N ALA A 42 -9.67 4.89 1.53
CA ALA A 42 -9.03 3.60 1.44
C ALA A 42 -9.69 2.71 0.39
N HIS A 43 -11.02 2.59 0.40
CA HIS A 43 -11.76 1.74 -0.53
C HIS A 43 -11.58 2.18 -1.98
N SER A 44 -11.63 3.48 -2.26
CA SER A 44 -11.44 3.96 -3.63
C SER A 44 -9.99 3.79 -4.11
N LEU A 45 -8.98 3.97 -3.25
CA LEU A 45 -7.58 3.67 -3.62
C LEU A 45 -7.35 2.17 -3.84
N ALA A 46 -7.93 1.33 -2.99
CA ALA A 46 -7.85 -0.12 -3.12
C ALA A 46 -8.48 -0.58 -4.45
N LEU A 47 -9.64 -0.03 -4.82
CA LEU A 47 -10.28 -0.32 -6.09
C LEU A 47 -9.41 0.11 -7.28
N GLU A 48 -8.84 1.32 -7.25
CA GLU A 48 -7.93 1.79 -8.31
C GLU A 48 -6.72 0.86 -8.45
N LEU A 49 -6.11 0.47 -7.33
CA LEU A 49 -4.97 -0.44 -7.31
C LEU A 49 -5.35 -1.83 -7.84
N LEU A 50 -6.50 -2.37 -7.43
CA LEU A 50 -7.01 -3.66 -7.91
C LEU A 50 -7.31 -3.63 -9.42
N LEU A 51 -7.84 -2.52 -9.95
CA LEU A 51 -8.03 -2.34 -11.40
C LEU A 51 -6.67 -2.34 -12.15
N ARG A 52 -5.64 -1.70 -11.58
CA ARG A 52 -4.28 -1.73 -12.17
C ARG A 52 -3.69 -3.14 -12.13
N LEU A 53 -3.90 -3.89 -11.04
CA LEU A 53 -3.48 -5.28 -10.95
C LEU A 53 -4.23 -6.16 -11.95
N TRP A 54 -5.55 -5.97 -12.09
CA TRP A 54 -6.36 -6.67 -13.08
C TRP A 54 -5.85 -6.44 -14.50
N GLN A 55 -5.65 -5.18 -14.91
CA GLN A 55 -5.07 -4.84 -16.22
C GLN A 55 -3.66 -5.44 -16.39
N ARG A 56 -2.84 -5.40 -15.34
CA ARG A 56 -1.49 -5.98 -15.38
C ARG A 56 -1.52 -7.50 -15.57
N SER A 57 -2.59 -8.17 -15.16
CA SER A 57 -2.74 -9.62 -15.32
C SER A 57 -2.80 -10.07 -16.79
N ASP A 58 -3.07 -9.15 -17.73
CA ASP A 58 -2.94 -9.41 -19.18
C ASP A 58 -1.51 -9.83 -19.56
N GLY A 59 -0.51 -9.39 -18.79
CA GLY A 59 0.90 -9.77 -18.96
C GLY A 59 1.29 -11.11 -18.33
N GLY A 60 0.34 -11.86 -17.76
CA GLY A 60 0.56 -13.18 -17.17
C GLY A 60 0.22 -13.28 -15.68
N PRO A 61 0.39 -14.46 -15.07
CA PRO A 61 -0.07 -14.75 -13.71
C PRO A 61 0.55 -13.83 -12.66
N LEU A 62 -0.31 -13.26 -11.81
CA LEU A 62 0.08 -12.46 -10.65
C LEU A 62 0.02 -13.29 -9.38
N ARG A 63 0.98 -13.06 -8.49
CA ARG A 63 1.01 -13.64 -7.14
C ARG A 63 1.30 -12.58 -6.10
N ARG A 64 0.74 -12.74 -4.91
CA ARG A 64 1.08 -11.96 -3.72
C ARG A 64 2.47 -12.38 -3.24
N ALA A 65 3.36 -11.42 -2.97
CA ALA A 65 4.74 -11.72 -2.56
C ALA A 65 4.86 -12.11 -1.06
N CYS A 66 3.91 -11.68 -0.23
CA CYS A 66 3.93 -11.76 1.24
C CYS A 66 2.53 -11.90 1.85
N GLY A 67 1.66 -12.71 1.24
CA GLY A 67 0.36 -13.03 1.81
C GLY A 67 -0.57 -11.82 1.98
N VAL A 68 -1.10 -11.59 3.18
CA VAL A 68 -2.01 -10.47 3.47
C VAL A 68 -1.31 -9.12 3.42
N GLU A 69 -0.02 -9.09 3.79
CA GLU A 69 0.82 -7.88 3.80
C GLU A 69 1.29 -7.47 2.40
N SER A 70 0.85 -8.21 1.38
CA SER A 70 1.04 -7.82 -0.02
C SER A 70 0.11 -6.72 -0.46
N LEU A 71 -0.89 -6.34 0.35
CA LEU A 71 -1.77 -5.22 0.05
C LEU A 71 -1.85 -4.34 1.29
N LEU A 72 -1.05 -3.26 1.27
CA LEU A 72 -0.92 -2.32 2.37
C LEU A 72 -1.53 -0.98 1.99
N LEU A 73 -2.03 -0.31 3.01
CA LEU A 73 -2.47 1.07 2.98
C LEU A 73 -1.68 1.82 4.04
N VAL A 74 -0.93 2.85 3.66
CA VAL A 74 -0.04 3.58 4.57
C VAL A 74 -0.29 5.07 4.47
N GLU A 75 -0.32 5.74 5.62
CA GLU A 75 -0.25 7.19 5.71
C GLU A 75 1.20 7.63 5.79
N LEU A 76 1.61 8.44 4.82
CA LEU A 76 2.96 8.96 4.71
C LEU A 76 2.96 10.49 4.79
N PRO A 77 3.96 11.09 5.45
CA PRO A 77 4.29 12.49 5.27
C PRO A 77 4.63 12.77 3.79
N MET A 78 4.29 13.98 3.30
CA MET A 78 4.51 14.32 1.89
C MET A 78 6.00 14.33 1.52
N GLU A 79 6.86 14.65 2.48
CA GLU A 79 8.31 14.66 2.36
C GLU A 79 8.92 13.29 2.05
N CYS A 80 8.25 12.19 2.42
CA CYS A 80 8.73 10.82 2.14
C CYS A 80 8.40 10.33 0.73
N LEU A 81 7.44 10.96 0.04
CA LEU A 81 6.99 10.54 -1.30
C LEU A 81 8.04 10.70 -2.42
N PRO A 82 8.84 11.78 -2.50
CA PRO A 82 9.78 11.96 -3.61
C PRO A 82 11.05 11.10 -3.49
N GLU A 83 11.50 10.77 -2.28
CA GLU A 83 12.80 10.10 -2.07
C GLU A 83 12.68 8.77 -1.33
N ASP A 84 12.13 8.76 -0.11
CA ASP A 84 12.12 7.57 0.74
C ASP A 84 11.31 6.43 0.12
N LEU A 85 10.06 6.68 -0.29
CA LEU A 85 9.20 5.63 -0.86
C LEU A 85 9.77 5.06 -2.19
N PRO A 86 10.25 5.88 -3.14
CA PRO A 86 10.97 5.37 -4.31
C PRO A 86 12.23 4.57 -3.97
N ARG A 87 13.01 4.99 -2.96
CA ARG A 87 14.19 4.24 -2.48
C ARG A 87 13.78 2.88 -1.95
N LEU A 88 12.82 2.82 -1.02
CA LEU A 88 12.33 1.54 -0.44
C LEU A 88 11.80 0.60 -1.52
N LYS A 89 11.06 1.14 -2.49
CA LYS A 89 10.61 0.37 -3.65
C LYS A 89 11.79 -0.20 -4.44
N ALA A 90 12.79 0.63 -4.78
CA ALA A 90 13.95 0.17 -5.55
C ALA A 90 14.73 -0.91 -4.79
N ASP A 91 14.98 -0.71 -3.50
CA ASP A 91 15.68 -1.67 -2.64
C ASP A 91 14.94 -3.01 -2.62
N TRP A 92 13.63 -3.01 -2.38
CA TRP A 92 12.84 -4.24 -2.39
C TRP A 92 12.75 -4.92 -3.75
N LEU A 93 12.69 -4.17 -4.86
CA LEU A 93 12.72 -4.72 -6.21
C LEU A 93 14.07 -5.40 -6.53
N ASN A 94 15.15 -4.96 -5.91
CA ASN A 94 16.48 -5.54 -6.09
C ASN A 94 16.73 -6.71 -5.14
N SER A 95 16.54 -6.53 -3.83
CA SER A 95 16.87 -7.53 -2.80
C SER A 95 15.81 -8.62 -2.67
N GLY A 96 14.54 -8.24 -2.64
CA GLY A 96 13.42 -9.13 -2.31
C GLY A 96 13.22 -9.32 -0.82
N ASP A 97 14.00 -8.59 -0.03
CA ASP A 97 13.93 -8.59 1.41
C ASP A 97 12.66 -7.87 1.86
N THR A 98 11.60 -8.66 2.03
CA THR A 98 10.29 -8.14 2.42
C THR A 98 10.31 -7.65 3.87
N GLU A 99 11.05 -8.30 4.77
CA GLU A 99 11.16 -7.89 6.16
C GLU A 99 11.84 -6.51 6.27
N ALA A 100 12.96 -6.31 5.55
CA ALA A 100 13.63 -5.03 5.52
C ALA A 100 12.77 -3.92 4.89
N PHE A 101 12.03 -4.24 3.82
CA PHE A 101 11.07 -3.30 3.22
C PHE A 101 9.98 -2.90 4.20
N GLN A 102 9.38 -3.86 4.89
CA GLN A 102 8.30 -3.64 5.83
C GLN A 102 8.76 -2.80 7.02
N ALA A 103 9.89 -3.16 7.64
CA ALA A 103 10.46 -2.40 8.75
C ALA A 103 10.78 -0.95 8.34
N SER A 104 11.34 -0.76 7.14
CA SER A 104 11.66 0.58 6.65
C SER A 104 10.41 1.40 6.33
N LEU A 105 9.36 0.76 5.82
CA LEU A 105 8.08 1.40 5.53
C LEU A 105 7.35 1.80 6.82
N GLN A 106 7.36 0.94 7.84
CA GLN A 106 6.83 1.24 9.17
C GLN A 106 7.53 2.45 9.80
N ALA A 107 8.84 2.57 9.63
CA ALA A 107 9.62 3.68 10.20
C ALA A 107 9.27 5.06 9.64
N ILE A 108 8.68 5.12 8.43
CA ILE A 108 8.30 6.38 7.77
C ILE A 108 6.78 6.63 7.74
N CYS A 109 5.96 5.62 8.08
CA CYS A 109 4.51 5.75 8.07
C CYS A 109 3.95 6.14 9.43
N GLY A 110 2.89 6.96 9.45
CA GLY A 110 2.21 7.35 10.67
C GLY A 110 1.19 6.29 11.11
N ARG A 111 0.36 5.84 10.17
CA ARG A 111 -0.63 4.77 10.36
C ARG A 111 -0.59 3.84 9.16
N ALA A 112 -0.90 2.58 9.39
CA ALA A 112 -0.92 1.59 8.33
C ALA A 112 -1.96 0.50 8.57
N TRP A 113 -2.45 -0.06 7.47
CA TRP A 113 -3.45 -1.11 7.46
C TRP A 113 -3.14 -2.16 6.40
N THR A 114 -3.57 -3.38 6.66
CA THR A 114 -3.79 -4.38 5.61
C THR A 114 -5.23 -4.30 5.12
N ILE A 115 -5.44 -4.63 3.84
CA ILE A 115 -6.77 -4.68 3.24
C ILE A 115 -7.10 -6.13 2.91
N SER A 116 -8.25 -6.61 3.40
CA SER A 116 -8.72 -7.97 3.14
C SER A 116 -10.21 -8.02 2.88
N ILE A 117 -10.65 -9.12 2.28
CA ILE A 117 -12.06 -9.45 2.13
C ILE A 117 -12.24 -10.96 2.35
N ALA A 118 -13.33 -11.33 3.03
CA ALA A 118 -13.76 -12.71 3.17
C ALA A 118 -15.10 -12.93 2.45
N LYS A 119 -15.44 -14.20 2.20
CA LYS A 119 -16.68 -14.54 1.51
C LYS A 119 -17.88 -14.03 2.33
N PHE A 120 -18.74 -13.24 1.69
CA PHE A 120 -19.93 -12.61 2.30
C PHE A 120 -19.63 -11.52 3.34
N GLU A 121 -18.39 -11.04 3.42
CA GLU A 121 -18.02 -9.92 4.30
C GLU A 121 -17.71 -8.67 3.48
N ALA A 122 -17.79 -7.51 4.15
CA ALA A 122 -17.32 -6.26 3.58
C ALA A 122 -15.78 -6.24 3.50
N VAL A 123 -15.24 -5.30 2.72
CA VAL A 123 -13.81 -5.01 2.75
C VAL A 123 -13.43 -4.53 4.15
N ALA A 124 -12.41 -5.17 4.73
CA ALA A 124 -11.91 -4.85 6.06
C ALA A 124 -10.55 -4.14 5.96
N LEU A 125 -10.40 -3.09 6.75
CA LEU A 125 -9.12 -2.49 7.09
C LEU A 125 -8.71 -2.97 8.47
N SER A 126 -7.62 -3.72 8.54
CA SER A 126 -7.04 -4.17 9.81
C SER A 126 -5.75 -3.41 10.04
N ALA A 127 -5.55 -2.87 11.26
CA ALA A 127 -4.30 -2.21 11.60
C ALA A 127 -3.12 -3.15 11.30
N TRP A 128 -2.12 -2.64 10.59
CA TRP A 128 -0.93 -3.44 10.27
C TRP A 128 -0.06 -3.48 11.53
N PRO A 129 0.15 -4.67 12.14
CA PRO A 129 0.97 -4.76 13.35
C PRO A 129 2.38 -4.23 13.08
N ALA A 130 2.88 -3.46 14.05
CA ALA A 130 4.27 -3.03 14.09
C ALA A 130 5.18 -4.25 14.27
#